data_AF-A0A5B7H692-F1
#
_entry.id   AF-A0A5B7H692-F1
#
_cell.length_a   1.000
_cell.length_b   1.000
_cell.length_c   1.000
_cell.angle_alpha   90.00
_cell.angle_beta   90.00
_cell.angle_gamma   90.00
#
_symmetry.space_group_name_H-M   'P 1'
#
loop_
_entity.id
_entity.type
_entity.pdbx_description
1 polymer ?
#
loop_
_entity_poly.entity_id
_entity_poly.type
_entity_poly.pdbx_seq_one_letter_code
_entity_poly.pdbx_strand_id
1 'polypeptide(L)'
;MPSPDLNCESHIRIDVGSSSFRRVYQELKDLIPATHQPVEVMMVRHPLARLTSAYRDKFLDGNQLHKYNDEWRNITQSKDSWGTRFVKFWLPALISTGTLTQTAEFKEMLHKIREAYHRCTSHYVGQTEGILWRPSVQEKKIYGEQVMNTVYNMLHIGPYIGVINACMNTYSLTNAMEMCQNASFTFSQFLRHVVWTHEQGMPDVHWMTYTENCDPCRRRPDYILKLETVQEEINHLFHHVLGFGKKIILPVQHRSVGHSLDHTDSHYYANVSPKLMQRILHIYRHDFALFGYKHDVY
;
A
#
# COMPACT_ATOMS: atom_id res chain seq x y z
N MET A 1 -49.50 38.41 -7.24
CA MET A 1 -48.57 37.95 -6.17
C MET A 1 -47.95 36.66 -6.66
N PRO A 2 -46.63 36.57 -6.83
CA PRO A 2 -46.00 35.34 -7.28
C PRO A 2 -45.87 34.34 -6.11
N SER A 3 -46.02 33.07 -6.47
CA SER A 3 -45.84 31.86 -5.66
C SER A 3 -44.49 31.83 -4.93
N PRO A 4 -44.41 31.32 -3.68
CA PRO A 4 -43.12 31.01 -3.07
C PRO A 4 -42.61 29.66 -3.60
N ASP A 5 -41.47 29.69 -4.28
CA ASP A 5 -40.74 28.52 -4.73
C ASP A 5 -40.30 27.63 -3.56
N LEU A 6 -40.59 26.32 -3.70
CA LEU A 6 -39.95 25.23 -2.97
C LEU A 6 -38.54 25.00 -3.53
N ASN A 7 -37.50 25.19 -2.72
CA ASN A 7 -36.34 24.29 -2.55
C ASN A 7 -35.13 25.06 -2.01
N CYS A 8 -34.73 24.73 -0.78
CA CYS A 8 -33.37 24.98 -0.33
C CYS A 8 -32.92 23.75 0.47
N GLU A 9 -32.46 22.72 -0.24
CA GLU A 9 -31.76 21.60 0.38
C GLU A 9 -30.47 22.13 1.03
N SER A 10 -30.46 22.18 2.36
CA SER A 10 -29.28 22.58 3.13
C SER A 10 -28.22 21.47 3.07
N HIS A 11 -27.29 21.58 2.12
CA HIS A 11 -26.13 20.68 2.03
C HIS A 11 -25.14 20.96 3.17
N ILE A 12 -24.72 19.91 3.87
CA ILE A 12 -23.64 20.00 4.87
C ILE A 12 -22.33 19.74 4.14
N ARG A 13 -21.47 20.77 4.05
CA ARG A 13 -20.13 20.68 3.47
C ARG A 13 -19.10 20.55 4.58
N ILE A 14 -18.34 19.45 4.59
CA ILE A 14 -17.37 19.14 5.65
C ILE A 14 -15.99 19.05 5.04
N ASP A 15 -15.11 20.02 5.21
CA ASP A 15 -13.77 19.97 4.62
C ASP A 15 -12.92 18.81 5.17
N VAL A 16 -12.63 17.81 4.33
CA VAL A 16 -11.77 16.66 4.68
C VAL A 16 -10.47 16.77 3.89
N GLY A 17 -9.45 17.35 4.53
CA GLY A 17 -8.16 17.65 3.88
C GLY A 17 -7.14 18.39 4.76
N SER A 18 -7.57 18.93 5.89
CA SER A 18 -6.71 19.55 6.92
C SER A 18 -7.41 19.70 8.29
N SER A 19 -8.60 19.12 8.45
CA SER A 19 -9.33 19.08 9.71
C SER A 19 -8.90 17.85 10.53
N SER A 20 -8.69 18.02 11.84
CA SER A 20 -8.43 16.88 12.71
C SER A 20 -9.67 15.97 12.72
N PHE A 21 -9.48 14.65 12.73
CA PHE A 21 -10.59 13.68 12.86
C PHE A 21 -11.54 14.05 14.03
N ARG A 22 -10.99 14.64 15.09
CA ARG A 22 -11.73 15.19 16.23
C ARG A 22 -12.76 16.26 15.83
N ARG A 23 -12.44 17.17 14.90
CA ARG A 23 -13.37 18.19 14.41
C ARG A 23 -14.50 17.57 13.59
N VAL A 24 -14.16 16.73 12.62
CA VAL A 24 -15.14 16.00 11.80
C VAL A 24 -16.07 15.16 12.70
N TYR A 25 -15.52 14.46 13.69
CA TYR A 25 -16.30 13.72 14.68
C TYR A 25 -17.27 14.63 15.46
N GLN A 26 -16.83 15.80 15.93
CA GLN A 26 -17.70 16.73 16.65
C GLN A 26 -18.81 17.32 15.77
N GLU A 27 -18.58 17.49 14.48
CA GLU A 27 -19.59 17.96 13.52
C GLU A 27 -20.59 16.85 13.14
N LEU A 28 -20.17 15.58 13.18
CA LEU A 28 -20.99 14.43 12.80
C LEU A 28 -21.71 13.75 13.98
N LYS A 29 -21.18 13.80 15.20
CA LYS A 29 -21.67 13.01 16.36
C LYS A 29 -23.17 13.15 16.65
N ASP A 30 -23.74 14.33 16.40
CA ASP A 30 -25.15 14.63 16.69
C ASP A 30 -26.06 14.29 15.49
N LEU A 31 -25.47 14.00 14.33
CA LEU A 31 -26.15 13.52 13.13
C LEU A 31 -26.21 11.98 13.07
N ILE A 32 -25.35 11.28 13.84
CA ILE A 32 -25.36 9.82 13.94
C ILE A 32 -26.30 9.43 15.09
N PRO A 33 -27.38 8.68 14.84
CA PRO A 33 -28.24 8.18 15.90
C PRO A 33 -27.41 7.38 16.93
N ALA A 34 -27.68 7.55 18.22
CA ALA A 34 -26.98 6.80 19.28
C ALA A 34 -27.17 5.27 19.19
N THR A 35 -28.14 4.82 18.39
CA THR A 35 -28.42 3.40 18.10
C THR A 35 -27.66 2.85 16.90
N HIS A 36 -26.88 3.69 16.20
CA HIS A 36 -26.18 3.28 14.99
C HIS A 36 -25.00 2.38 15.31
N GLN A 37 -24.94 1.22 14.67
CA GLN A 37 -23.81 0.30 14.80
C GLN A 37 -22.63 0.82 13.96
N PRO A 38 -21.38 0.64 14.43
CA PRO A 38 -20.21 0.94 13.61
C PRO A 38 -20.24 0.11 12.32
N VAL A 39 -19.99 0.76 11.18
CA VAL A 39 -19.86 0.10 9.88
C VAL A 39 -18.39 -0.08 9.57
N GLU A 40 -17.96 -1.32 9.31
CA GLU A 40 -16.61 -1.60 8.85
C GLU A 40 -16.52 -1.39 7.34
N VAL A 41 -15.79 -0.35 6.93
CA VAL A 41 -15.59 -0.01 5.52
C VAL A 41 -14.19 -0.44 5.08
N MET A 42 -14.12 -1.23 4.02
CA MET A 42 -12.86 -1.54 3.34
C MET A 42 -12.71 -0.68 2.08
N MET A 43 -11.68 0.15 2.05
CA MET A 43 -11.36 0.95 0.86
C MET A 43 -10.46 0.16 -0.09
N VAL A 44 -10.90 0.04 -1.35
CA VAL A 44 -10.20 -0.71 -2.40
C VAL A 44 -9.92 0.16 -3.62
N ARG A 45 -8.86 -0.20 -4.36
CA ARG A 45 -8.50 0.40 -5.64
C ARG A 45 -8.24 -0.70 -6.65
N HIS A 46 -8.49 -0.41 -7.92
CA HIS A 46 -8.07 -1.23 -9.04
C HIS A 46 -6.60 -1.62 -8.91
N PRO A 47 -6.25 -2.92 -8.98
CA PRO A 47 -4.88 -3.40 -8.72
C PRO A 47 -3.80 -2.69 -9.54
N LEU A 48 -4.06 -2.47 -10.83
CA LEU A 48 -3.11 -1.76 -11.72
C LEU A 48 -2.96 -0.27 -11.40
N ALA A 49 -4.02 0.40 -10.95
CA ALA A 49 -3.94 1.81 -10.54
C ALA A 49 -3.21 1.99 -9.20
N ARG A 50 -3.28 0.97 -8.34
CA ARG A 50 -2.49 0.94 -7.11
C ARG A 50 -1.00 0.83 -7.41
N LEU A 51 -0.60 0.04 -8.41
CA LEU A 51 0.79 -0.07 -8.86
C LEU A 51 1.32 1.25 -9.45
N THR A 52 0.57 1.93 -10.33
CA THR A 52 0.98 3.23 -10.88
C THR A 52 1.07 4.30 -9.79
N SER A 53 0.10 4.32 -8.87
CA SER A 53 0.14 5.22 -7.71
C SER A 53 1.35 4.94 -6.80
N ALA A 54 1.68 3.66 -6.54
CA ALA A 54 2.85 3.30 -5.76
C ALA A 54 4.14 3.72 -6.46
N TYR A 55 4.23 3.51 -7.77
CA TYR A 55 5.38 3.94 -8.57
C TYR A 55 5.59 5.46 -8.53
N ARG A 56 4.54 6.24 -8.78
CA ARG A 56 4.60 7.72 -8.70
C ARG A 56 5.05 8.20 -7.33
N ASP A 57 4.47 7.66 -6.26
CA ASP A 57 4.82 8.09 -4.90
C ASP A 57 6.22 7.65 -4.48
N LYS A 58 6.54 6.35 -4.64
CA LYS A 58 7.74 5.72 -4.07
C LYS A 58 9.00 5.87 -4.93
N PHE A 59 8.82 6.04 -6.24
CA PHE A 59 9.92 6.04 -7.22
C PHE A 59 9.94 7.30 -8.10
N LEU A 60 9.34 8.40 -7.62
CA LEU A 60 9.30 9.71 -8.29
C LEU A 60 8.85 9.66 -9.74
N ASP A 61 7.97 8.72 -10.07
CA ASP A 61 7.51 8.53 -11.44
C ASP A 61 8.65 8.28 -12.45
N GLY A 62 9.74 7.67 -12.00
CA GLY A 62 10.93 7.39 -12.82
C GLY A 62 11.94 8.52 -12.93
N ASN A 63 11.70 9.64 -12.25
CA ASN A 63 12.71 10.68 -12.12
C ASN A 63 13.94 10.16 -11.36
N GLN A 64 15.06 10.87 -11.54
CA GLN A 64 16.32 10.51 -10.90
C GLN A 64 16.25 10.64 -9.38
N LEU A 65 16.99 9.78 -8.70
CA LEU A 65 17.01 9.68 -7.25
C LEU A 65 17.26 11.01 -6.53
N HIS A 66 18.21 11.81 -7.02
CA HIS A 66 18.54 13.10 -6.43
C HIS A 66 17.40 14.13 -6.46
N LYS A 67 16.31 13.87 -7.18
CA LYS A 67 15.09 14.71 -7.15
C LYS A 67 14.28 14.53 -5.85
N TYR A 68 14.63 13.56 -4.99
CA TYR A 68 14.19 13.53 -3.59
C TYR A 68 14.91 14.61 -2.76
N ASN A 69 14.58 15.87 -3.02
CA ASN A 69 15.15 17.03 -2.34
C ASN A 69 14.13 17.67 -1.37
N ASP A 70 14.52 18.76 -0.72
CA ASP A 70 13.65 19.49 0.21
C ASP A 70 12.43 20.12 -0.48
N GLU A 71 12.56 20.49 -1.75
CA GLU A 71 11.44 20.99 -2.57
C GLU A 71 10.36 19.90 -2.75
N TRP A 72 10.75 18.69 -3.16
CA TRP A 72 9.83 17.55 -3.22
C TRP A 72 9.17 17.28 -1.86
N ARG A 73 9.93 17.37 -0.77
CA ARG A 73 9.38 17.16 0.59
C ARG A 73 8.38 18.24 0.98
N ASN A 74 8.62 19.49 0.61
CA ASN A 74 7.72 20.61 0.87
C ASN A 74 6.41 20.46 0.09
N ILE A 75 6.49 20.04 -1.18
CA ILE A 75 5.31 19.80 -2.02
C ILE A 75 4.49 18.60 -1.51
N THR A 76 5.16 17.48 -1.23
CA THR A 76 4.49 16.24 -0.85
C THR A 76 4.14 16.15 0.63
N GLN A 77 4.64 17.09 1.45
CA GLN A 77 4.61 17.08 2.92
C GLN A 77 4.90 15.69 3.52
N SER A 78 5.82 14.95 2.89
CA SER A 78 6.22 13.62 3.35
C SER A 78 6.90 13.72 4.71
N LYS A 79 6.44 12.90 5.67
CA LYS A 79 7.06 12.79 7.00
C LYS A 79 8.33 11.93 7.00
N ASP A 80 8.48 11.06 6.01
CA ASP A 80 9.66 10.20 5.89
C ASP A 80 10.85 11.01 5.35
N SER A 81 12.01 10.84 6.00
CA SER A 81 13.28 11.38 5.51
C SER A 81 13.73 10.67 4.23
N TRP A 82 14.64 11.30 3.49
CA TRP A 82 15.23 10.71 2.30
C TRP A 82 15.88 9.35 2.58
N GLY A 83 16.76 9.25 3.58
CA GLY A 83 17.41 7.99 3.95
C GLY A 83 16.40 6.87 4.28
N THR A 84 15.30 7.21 4.96
CA THR A 84 14.22 6.25 5.22
C THR A 84 13.57 5.75 3.94
N ARG A 85 13.26 6.63 2.97
CA ARG A 85 12.67 6.21 1.68
C ARG A 85 13.66 5.41 0.83
N PHE A 86 14.94 5.78 0.86
CA PHE A 86 15.98 5.05 0.14
C PHE A 86 16.04 3.59 0.59
N VAL A 87 16.17 3.38 1.90
CA VAL A 87 16.26 2.04 2.50
C VAL A 87 14.98 1.24 2.28
N LYS A 88 13.81 1.86 2.45
CA LYS A 88 12.51 1.16 2.32
C LYS A 88 12.18 0.77 0.88
N PHE A 89 12.46 1.64 -0.09
CA PHE A 89 11.94 1.49 -1.46
C PHE A 89 13.05 1.35 -2.50
N TRP A 90 14.04 2.25 -2.51
CA TRP A 90 15.01 2.31 -3.62
C TRP A 90 16.09 1.24 -3.53
N LEU A 91 16.70 1.03 -2.37
CA LEU A 91 17.77 0.05 -2.23
C LEU A 91 17.30 -1.38 -2.60
N PRO A 92 16.17 -1.89 -2.05
CA PRO A 92 15.59 -3.16 -2.50
C PRO A 92 15.31 -3.23 -4.01
N ALA A 93 14.75 -2.15 -4.56
CA ALA A 93 14.40 -2.05 -5.96
C ALA A 93 15.64 -2.17 -6.87
N LEU A 94 16.67 -1.36 -6.60
CA LEU A 94 17.93 -1.33 -7.34
C LEU A 94 18.66 -2.68 -7.29
N ILE A 95 18.63 -3.36 -6.14
CA ILE A 95 19.21 -4.71 -5.97
C ILE A 95 18.42 -5.75 -6.76
N SER A 96 17.09 -5.72 -6.67
CA SER A 96 16.23 -6.72 -7.32
C SER A 96 16.27 -6.64 -8.84
N THR A 97 16.51 -5.46 -9.41
CA THR A 97 16.57 -5.25 -10.85
C THR A 97 17.99 -5.30 -11.42
N GLY A 98 18.99 -5.57 -10.59
CA GLY A 98 20.39 -5.70 -11.00
C GLY A 98 21.12 -4.39 -11.25
N THR A 99 20.54 -3.25 -10.86
CA THR A 99 21.27 -1.96 -10.87
C THR A 99 22.37 -1.97 -9.80
N LEU A 100 22.08 -2.59 -8.65
CA LEU A 100 23.07 -2.99 -7.67
C LEU A 100 23.21 -4.52 -7.68
N THR A 101 24.44 -5.00 -7.67
CA THR A 101 24.74 -6.44 -7.66
C THR A 101 24.32 -7.06 -6.34
N GLN A 102 23.56 -8.16 -6.41
CA GLN A 102 23.26 -8.98 -5.22
C GLN A 102 24.52 -9.70 -4.73
N THR A 103 25.03 -9.30 -3.57
CA THR A 103 26.16 -9.95 -2.90
C THR A 103 25.81 -11.37 -2.42
N ALA A 104 26.82 -12.19 -2.16
CA ALA A 104 26.61 -13.53 -1.62
C ALA A 104 25.97 -13.48 -0.23
N GLU A 105 26.41 -12.53 0.60
CA GLU A 105 25.92 -12.28 1.94
C GLU A 105 24.44 -11.90 1.92
N PHE A 106 24.03 -11.02 0.99
CA PHE A 106 22.63 -10.64 0.82
C PHE A 106 21.74 -11.83 0.46
N LYS A 107 22.17 -12.65 -0.51
CA LYS A 107 21.41 -13.82 -0.96
C LYS A 107 21.26 -14.84 0.17
N GLU A 108 22.34 -15.11 0.90
CA GLU A 108 22.35 -16.02 2.04
C GLU A 108 21.42 -15.54 3.16
N MET A 109 21.50 -14.25 3.51
CA MET A 109 20.64 -13.67 4.54
C MET A 109 19.16 -13.71 4.13
N LEU A 110 18.84 -13.34 2.90
CA LEU A 110 17.48 -13.38 2.37
C LEU A 110 16.93 -14.81 2.35
N HIS A 111 17.76 -15.79 2.00
CA HIS A 111 17.40 -17.21 2.06
C HIS A 111 17.04 -17.65 3.48
N LYS A 112 17.88 -17.34 4.47
CA LYS A 112 17.64 -17.67 5.89
C LYS A 112 16.38 -17.01 6.43
N ILE A 113 16.17 -15.73 6.12
CA ILE A 113 14.95 -15.01 6.54
C ILE A 113 13.71 -15.69 5.95
N ARG A 114 13.73 -16.01 4.66
CA ARG A 114 12.59 -16.66 3.98
C ARG A 114 12.30 -18.04 4.55
N GLU A 115 13.34 -18.86 4.75
CA GLU A 115 13.21 -20.20 5.31
C GLU A 115 12.64 -20.15 6.73
N ALA A 116 13.21 -19.31 7.60
CA ALA A 116 12.76 -19.15 8.98
C ALA A 116 11.33 -18.59 9.04
N TYR A 117 11.00 -17.58 8.23
CA TYR A 117 9.65 -17.01 8.17
C TYR A 117 8.62 -18.05 7.73
N HIS A 118 8.90 -18.81 6.66
CA HIS A 118 8.00 -19.86 6.18
C HIS A 118 7.77 -20.97 7.21
N ARG A 119 8.84 -21.36 7.93
CA ARG A 119 8.73 -22.33 9.03
C ARG A 119 7.83 -21.80 10.14
N CYS A 120 7.99 -20.54 10.53
CA CYS A 120 7.20 -19.93 11.60
C CYS A 120 5.73 -19.77 11.21
N THR A 121 5.44 -19.27 10.01
CA THR A 121 4.05 -19.09 9.56
C THR A 121 3.32 -20.42 9.43
N SER A 122 3.99 -21.48 8.96
CA SER A 122 3.40 -22.81 8.85
C SER A 122 3.11 -23.49 10.20
N HIS A 123 3.90 -23.19 11.24
CA HIS A 123 3.74 -23.82 12.56
C HIS A 123 2.79 -23.04 13.49
N TYR A 124 2.82 -21.70 13.44
CA TYR A 124 2.21 -20.87 14.48
C TYR A 124 0.95 -20.13 14.04
N VAL A 125 0.80 -19.77 12.76
CA VAL A 125 -0.37 -19.01 12.28
C VAL A 125 -1.65 -19.87 12.24
N GLY A 126 -1.53 -21.20 12.34
CA GLY A 126 -2.66 -22.12 12.42
C GLY A 126 -3.14 -22.50 13.82
N GLN A 127 -2.47 -22.05 14.91
CA GLN A 127 -2.71 -22.60 16.26
C GLN A 127 -3.26 -21.61 17.29
N THR A 128 -3.16 -20.30 17.08
CA THR A 128 -3.63 -19.30 18.07
C THR A 128 -4.34 -18.12 17.42
N GLU A 129 -5.48 -17.71 17.98
CA GLU A 129 -6.14 -16.43 17.69
C GLU A 129 -5.23 -15.29 18.18
N GLY A 130 -4.29 -14.89 17.34
CA GLY A 130 -3.29 -13.86 17.62
C GLY A 130 -1.87 -14.38 17.57
N ILE A 131 -1.00 -13.65 16.87
CA ILE A 131 0.44 -13.93 16.79
C ILE A 131 1.07 -13.40 18.09
N LEU A 132 1.10 -14.21 19.15
CA LEU A 132 1.94 -13.99 20.34
C LEU A 132 3.26 -14.77 20.23
N TRP A 133 3.71 -15.04 19.00
CA TRP A 133 4.90 -15.83 18.76
C TRP A 133 6.18 -15.05 19.11
N ARG A 134 7.12 -15.73 19.78
CA ARG A 134 8.48 -15.24 20.02
C ARG A 134 9.51 -16.31 19.66
N PRO A 135 10.68 -15.93 19.12
CA PRO A 135 11.72 -16.88 18.79
C PRO A 135 12.22 -17.67 20.00
N SER A 136 12.28 -18.99 19.89
CA SER A 136 12.89 -19.86 20.89
C SER A 136 14.42 -19.78 20.87
N VAL A 137 15.06 -20.18 21.98
CA VAL A 137 16.53 -20.29 22.08
C VAL A 137 17.09 -21.20 20.99
N GLN A 138 16.40 -22.29 20.67
CA GLN A 138 16.82 -23.24 19.64
C GLN A 138 16.78 -22.64 18.24
N GLU A 139 15.71 -21.91 17.89
CA GLU A 139 15.61 -21.25 16.58
C GLU A 139 16.66 -20.15 16.42
N LYS A 140 16.93 -19.37 17.49
CA LYS A 140 18.03 -18.40 17.50
C LYS A 140 19.39 -19.05 17.28
N LYS A 141 19.60 -20.27 17.79
CA LYS A 141 20.84 -21.04 17.55
C LYS A 141 20.96 -21.53 16.10
N ILE A 142 19.84 -21.86 15.44
CA ILE A 142 19.82 -22.35 14.06
C ILE A 142 19.99 -21.21 13.05
N TYR A 143 19.16 -20.17 13.15
CA TYR A 143 19.07 -19.10 12.14
C TYR A 143 19.88 -17.85 12.51
N GLY A 144 20.25 -17.71 13.78
CA GLY A 144 20.91 -16.51 14.31
C GLY A 144 19.90 -15.48 14.84
N GLU A 145 20.32 -14.70 15.83
CA GLU A 145 19.46 -13.72 16.51
C GLU A 145 18.92 -12.64 15.56
N GLN A 146 19.75 -12.15 14.64
CA GLN A 146 19.39 -11.11 13.68
C GLN A 146 18.29 -11.55 12.70
N VAL A 147 18.37 -12.79 12.20
CA VAL A 147 17.36 -13.38 11.32
C VAL A 147 16.06 -13.55 12.11
N MET A 148 16.12 -14.10 13.32
CA MET A 148 14.93 -14.34 14.13
C MET A 148 14.24 -13.04 14.58
N ASN A 149 14.99 -11.99 14.88
CA ASN A 149 14.44 -10.65 15.16
C ASN A 149 13.76 -10.06 13.91
N THR A 150 14.32 -10.31 12.72
CA THR A 150 13.70 -9.91 11.45
C THR A 150 12.38 -10.66 11.23
N VAL A 151 12.36 -11.98 11.43
CA VAL A 151 11.14 -12.80 11.33
C VAL A 151 10.06 -12.35 12.32
N TYR A 152 10.43 -12.03 13.56
CA TYR A 152 9.52 -11.47 14.54
C TYR A 152 8.88 -10.17 14.03
N ASN A 153 9.68 -9.23 13.51
CA ASN A 153 9.16 -7.98 12.96
C ASN A 153 8.30 -8.22 11.70
N MET A 154 8.64 -9.22 10.86
CA MET A 154 7.83 -9.57 9.71
C MET A 154 6.43 -10.05 10.10
N LEU A 155 6.30 -10.78 11.21
CA LEU A 155 5.02 -11.26 11.71
C LEU A 155 4.16 -10.17 12.36
N HIS A 156 4.79 -9.15 12.96
CA HIS A 156 4.07 -8.11 13.72
C HIS A 156 3.86 -6.81 12.94
N ILE A 157 4.75 -6.48 12.00
CA ILE A 157 4.73 -5.23 11.23
C ILE A 157 4.35 -5.52 9.78
N GLY A 158 4.96 -6.54 9.17
CA GLY A 158 4.67 -6.97 7.82
C GLY A 158 5.88 -7.58 7.10
N PRO A 159 5.66 -8.45 6.11
CA PRO A 159 6.70 -9.27 5.50
C PRO A 159 7.78 -8.47 4.74
N TYR A 160 7.45 -7.26 4.28
CA TYR A 160 8.39 -6.35 3.62
C TYR A 160 9.62 -5.97 4.45
N ILE A 161 9.51 -6.07 5.78
CA ILE A 161 10.64 -5.87 6.70
C ILE A 161 11.79 -6.83 6.41
N GLY A 162 11.50 -8.03 5.90
CA GLY A 162 12.53 -9.03 5.59
C GLY A 162 13.56 -8.53 4.58
N VAL A 163 13.10 -7.96 3.46
CA VAL A 163 14.00 -7.41 2.43
C VAL A 163 14.72 -6.17 2.93
N ILE A 164 14.04 -5.28 3.65
CA ILE A 164 14.63 -4.07 4.22
C ILE A 164 15.79 -4.44 5.16
N ASN A 165 15.55 -5.35 6.09
CA ASN A 165 16.57 -5.79 7.03
C ASN A 165 17.70 -6.52 6.32
N ALA A 166 17.41 -7.38 5.34
CA ALA A 166 18.46 -8.01 4.53
C ALA A 166 19.36 -6.94 3.88
N CYS A 167 18.78 -5.90 3.28
CA CYS A 167 19.56 -4.80 2.69
C CYS A 167 20.39 -4.04 3.74
N MET A 168 19.78 -3.64 4.85
CA MET A 168 20.46 -2.86 5.90
C MET A 168 21.63 -3.60 6.55
N ASN A 169 21.55 -4.92 6.60
CA ASN A 169 22.56 -5.75 7.27
C ASN A 169 23.70 -6.18 6.34
N THR A 170 23.52 -6.10 5.01
CA THR A 170 24.55 -6.55 4.05
C THR A 170 25.08 -5.45 3.14
N TYR A 171 24.53 -4.23 3.17
CA TYR A 171 25.01 -3.09 2.38
C TYR A 171 25.36 -1.90 3.27
N SER A 172 26.46 -1.21 2.92
CA SER A 172 26.73 0.13 3.43
C SER A 172 25.75 1.12 2.79
N LEU A 173 24.87 1.71 3.60
CA LEU A 173 23.87 2.66 3.13
C LEU A 173 24.52 3.90 2.51
N THR A 174 25.58 4.43 3.12
CA THR A 174 26.31 5.59 2.61
C THR A 174 26.85 5.31 1.22
N ASN A 175 27.54 4.18 1.03
CA ASN A 175 28.13 3.83 -0.25
C ASN A 175 27.04 3.57 -1.30
N ALA A 176 25.97 2.87 -0.93
CA ALA A 176 24.87 2.59 -1.86
C ALA A 176 24.16 3.87 -2.31
N MET A 177 23.95 4.83 -1.41
CA MET A 177 23.35 6.13 -1.74
C MET A 177 24.24 6.94 -2.69
N GLU A 178 25.55 6.97 -2.44
CA GLU A 178 26.53 7.65 -3.29
C GLU A 178 26.57 7.04 -4.70
N MET A 179 26.69 5.71 -4.79
CA MET A 179 26.72 4.98 -6.07
C MET A 179 25.45 5.16 -6.90
N CYS A 180 24.29 5.35 -6.25
CA CYS A 180 23.00 5.38 -6.91
C CYS A 180 22.37 6.77 -7.00
N GLN A 181 23.09 7.85 -6.70
CA GLN A 181 22.53 9.21 -6.63
C GLN A 181 21.85 9.67 -7.93
N ASN A 182 22.30 9.17 -9.09
CA ASN A 182 21.73 9.47 -10.39
C ASN A 182 20.89 8.33 -10.98
N ALA A 183 20.66 7.27 -10.21
CA ALA A 183 19.83 6.16 -10.65
C ALA A 183 18.40 6.66 -10.90
N SER A 184 17.81 6.18 -12.00
CA SER A 184 16.39 6.24 -12.25
C SER A 184 15.82 4.83 -12.22
N PHE A 185 14.51 4.72 -12.11
CA PHE A 185 13.84 3.45 -11.96
C PHE A 185 12.58 3.45 -12.81
N THR A 186 12.59 2.72 -13.92
CA THR A 186 11.45 2.69 -14.87
C THR A 186 10.27 1.89 -14.32
N PHE A 187 9.08 2.11 -14.88
CA PHE A 187 7.89 1.36 -14.49
C PHE A 187 8.03 -0.15 -14.71
N SER A 188 8.66 -0.57 -15.81
CA SER A 188 8.95 -1.99 -16.05
C SER A 188 9.94 -2.59 -15.04
N GLN A 189 10.94 -1.82 -14.59
CA GLN A 189 11.82 -2.22 -13.49
C GLN A 189 11.03 -2.35 -12.18
N PHE A 190 10.11 -1.42 -11.91
CA PHE A 190 9.21 -1.50 -10.77
C PHE A 190 8.33 -2.74 -10.80
N LEU A 191 7.70 -3.08 -11.92
CA LEU A 191 6.92 -4.31 -12.02
C LEU A 191 7.77 -5.57 -11.81
N ARG A 192 9.03 -5.60 -12.29
CA ARG A 192 9.96 -6.69 -11.98
C ARG A 192 10.29 -6.76 -10.49
N HIS A 193 10.47 -5.62 -9.84
CA HIS A 193 10.67 -5.56 -8.39
C HIS A 193 9.45 -6.07 -7.62
N VAL A 194 8.23 -5.64 -7.99
CA VAL A 194 6.98 -6.15 -7.41
C VAL A 194 6.95 -7.67 -7.49
N VAL A 195 7.16 -8.23 -8.68
CA VAL A 195 7.16 -9.68 -8.85
C VAL A 195 8.25 -10.34 -8.01
N TRP A 196 9.47 -9.81 -8.01
CA TRP A 196 10.56 -10.36 -7.21
C TRP A 196 10.22 -10.37 -5.71
N THR A 197 9.63 -9.30 -5.17
CA THR A 197 9.24 -9.26 -3.75
C THR A 197 8.14 -10.27 -3.41
N HIS A 198 7.19 -10.51 -4.33
CA HIS A 198 6.19 -11.57 -4.20
C HIS A 198 6.84 -12.96 -4.23
N GLU A 199 7.82 -13.19 -5.09
CA GLU A 199 8.57 -14.47 -5.13
C GLU A 199 9.40 -14.72 -3.86
N GLN A 200 9.82 -13.67 -3.17
CA GLN A 200 10.46 -13.80 -1.85
C GLN A 200 9.46 -13.98 -0.71
N GLY A 201 8.16 -13.81 -0.95
CA GLY A 201 7.14 -13.75 0.11
C GLY A 201 7.26 -12.51 0.99
N MET A 202 7.83 -11.43 0.46
CA MET A 202 8.13 -10.18 1.19
C MET A 202 7.64 -8.92 0.44
N PRO A 203 6.41 -8.88 -0.10
CA PRO A 203 5.91 -7.70 -0.79
C PRO A 203 5.65 -6.54 0.19
N ASP A 204 5.90 -5.30 -0.28
CA ASP A 204 5.56 -4.09 0.46
C ASP A 204 4.06 -3.85 0.50
N VAL A 205 3.57 -3.26 1.58
CA VAL A 205 2.14 -2.95 1.79
C VAL A 205 1.53 -2.11 0.65
N HIS A 206 2.33 -1.39 -0.13
CA HIS A 206 1.85 -0.59 -1.25
C HIS A 206 1.55 -1.44 -2.50
N TRP A 207 2.16 -2.63 -2.66
CA TRP A 207 1.95 -3.56 -3.78
C TRP A 207 1.69 -5.02 -3.36
N MET A 208 1.47 -5.28 -2.08
CA MET A 208 0.94 -6.55 -1.58
C MET A 208 -0.52 -6.72 -2.00
N THR A 209 -1.02 -7.93 -2.24
CA THR A 209 -2.45 -8.12 -2.58
C THR A 209 -3.35 -7.73 -1.41
N TYR A 210 -4.62 -7.40 -1.66
CA TYR A 210 -5.59 -7.19 -0.58
C TYR A 210 -5.86 -8.49 0.18
N THR A 211 -5.82 -9.64 -0.50
CA THR A 211 -5.93 -10.95 0.13
C THR A 211 -4.87 -11.19 1.20
N GLU A 212 -3.66 -10.66 1.02
CA GLU A 212 -2.57 -10.76 2.00
C GLU A 212 -2.58 -9.61 3.03
N ASN A 213 -2.80 -8.38 2.57
CA ASN A 213 -2.65 -7.19 3.42
C ASN A 213 -3.84 -7.01 4.38
N CYS A 214 -5.04 -7.31 3.90
CA CYS A 214 -6.27 -6.98 4.61
C CYS A 214 -7.13 -8.18 5.00
N ASP A 215 -6.87 -9.36 4.43
CA ASP A 215 -7.64 -10.59 4.66
C ASP A 215 -9.16 -10.32 4.72
N PRO A 216 -9.75 -9.80 3.63
CA PRO A 216 -11.14 -9.35 3.57
C PRO A 216 -12.13 -10.44 3.97
N CYS A 217 -11.82 -11.71 3.68
CA CYS A 217 -12.67 -12.84 4.03
C CYS A 217 -12.78 -13.06 5.54
N ARG A 218 -11.72 -12.75 6.29
CA ARG A 218 -11.73 -12.80 7.76
C ARG A 218 -12.33 -11.55 8.38
N ARG A 219 -12.04 -10.36 7.84
CA ARG A 219 -12.59 -9.10 8.36
C ARG A 219 -14.06 -8.92 8.09
N ARG A 220 -14.56 -9.42 6.95
CA ARG A 220 -15.97 -9.34 6.53
C ARG A 220 -16.53 -7.90 6.63
N PRO A 221 -15.92 -6.94 5.90
CA PRO A 221 -16.38 -5.55 5.95
C PRO A 221 -17.85 -5.46 5.49
N ASP A 222 -18.62 -4.60 6.14
CA ASP A 222 -20.01 -4.31 5.80
C ASP A 222 -20.14 -3.59 4.45
N TYR A 223 -19.12 -2.82 4.06
CA TYR A 223 -19.09 -2.06 2.82
C TYR A 223 -17.70 -2.05 2.17
N ILE A 224 -17.65 -2.23 0.86
CA ILE A 224 -16.43 -2.11 0.05
C ILE A 224 -16.51 -0.80 -0.73
N LEU A 225 -15.67 0.16 -0.37
CA LEU A 225 -15.61 1.48 -0.99
C LEU A 225 -14.56 1.51 -2.09
N LYS A 226 -14.97 1.79 -3.33
CA LYS A 226 -14.06 1.90 -4.49
C LYS A 226 -13.48 3.30 -4.63
N LEU A 227 -12.17 3.41 -4.73
CA LEU A 227 -11.49 4.71 -4.81
C LEU A 227 -11.70 5.43 -6.14
N GLU A 228 -12.05 4.72 -7.20
CA GLU A 228 -12.30 5.26 -8.54
C GLU A 228 -13.57 6.11 -8.59
N THR A 229 -14.56 5.76 -7.76
CA THR A 229 -15.87 6.40 -7.65
C THR A 229 -16.09 6.93 -6.23
N VAL A 230 -15.00 7.33 -5.55
CA VAL A 230 -15.01 7.63 -4.10
C VAL A 230 -16.07 8.64 -3.71
N GLN A 231 -16.38 9.62 -4.56
CA GLN A 231 -17.39 10.63 -4.25
C GLN A 231 -18.80 10.03 -4.28
N GLU A 232 -19.12 9.24 -5.29
CA GLU A 232 -20.37 8.49 -5.40
C GLU A 232 -20.51 7.46 -4.27
N GLU A 233 -19.42 6.73 -3.97
CA GLU A 233 -19.36 5.71 -2.92
C GLU A 233 -19.57 6.29 -1.53
N ILE A 234 -18.93 7.43 -1.23
CA ILE A 234 -19.15 8.16 0.03
C ILE A 234 -20.61 8.59 0.14
N ASN A 235 -21.18 9.17 -0.92
CA ASN A 235 -22.58 9.57 -0.92
C ASN A 235 -23.48 8.35 -0.66
N HIS A 236 -23.24 7.22 -1.32
CA HIS A 236 -24.02 5.99 -1.12
C HIS A 236 -23.89 5.45 0.31
N LEU A 237 -22.67 5.38 0.85
CA LEU A 237 -22.38 4.97 2.23
C LEU A 237 -23.16 5.83 3.24
N PHE A 238 -23.07 7.16 3.14
CA PHE A 238 -23.75 8.05 4.10
C PHE A 238 -25.28 7.95 4.02
N HIS A 239 -25.86 7.91 2.82
CA HIS A 239 -27.32 7.92 2.69
C HIS A 239 -27.96 6.56 2.91
N HIS A 240 -27.41 5.51 2.31
CA HIS A 240 -28.08 4.22 2.22
C HIS A 240 -27.60 3.20 3.24
N VAL A 241 -26.32 3.24 3.63
CA VAL A 241 -25.76 2.31 4.62
C VAL A 241 -25.88 2.90 6.02
N LEU A 242 -25.53 4.17 6.18
CA LEU A 242 -25.54 4.86 7.48
C LEU A 242 -26.88 5.56 7.79
N GLY A 243 -27.75 5.73 6.79
CA GLY A 243 -29.10 6.28 6.98
C GLY A 243 -29.14 7.79 7.27
N PHE A 244 -28.12 8.56 6.88
CA PHE A 244 -28.16 10.01 7.04
C PHE A 244 -29.20 10.61 6.09
N GLY A 245 -30.23 11.25 6.66
CA GLY A 245 -31.32 11.89 5.90
C GLY A 245 -30.94 13.19 5.19
N LYS A 246 -29.71 13.69 5.36
CA LYS A 246 -29.19 14.90 4.69
C LYS A 246 -27.99 14.55 3.82
N LYS A 247 -27.92 15.19 2.65
CA LYS A 247 -26.78 15.07 1.74
C LYS A 247 -25.53 15.70 2.34
N ILE A 248 -24.63 14.83 2.80
CA ILE A 248 -23.29 15.19 3.26
C ILE A 248 -22.38 15.23 2.03
N ILE A 249 -21.81 16.40 1.74
CA ILE A 249 -20.79 16.55 0.72
C ILE A 249 -19.45 16.68 1.44
N LEU A 250 -18.69 15.60 1.43
CA LEU A 250 -17.27 15.65 1.77
C LEU A 250 -16.53 16.16 0.53
N PRO A 251 -15.89 17.35 0.54
CA PRO A 251 -14.95 17.71 -0.49
C PRO A 251 -13.74 16.82 -0.25
N VAL A 252 -13.67 15.75 -1.03
CA VAL A 252 -12.56 14.82 -1.00
C VAL A 252 -11.33 15.59 -1.49
N GLN A 253 -10.49 16.08 -0.58
CA GLN A 253 -9.15 16.58 -0.89
C GLN A 253 -8.15 15.45 -0.71
N HIS A 254 -8.23 14.42 -1.55
CA HIS A 254 -7.09 13.54 -1.71
C HIS A 254 -5.96 14.32 -2.40
N ARG A 255 -4.71 14.21 -1.97
CA ARG A 255 -3.56 14.68 -2.79
C ARG A 255 -3.46 13.97 -4.14
N SER A 256 -4.30 12.94 -4.32
CA SER A 256 -4.51 12.15 -5.53
C SER A 256 -5.78 12.54 -6.29
N VAL A 257 -6.48 13.61 -5.90
CA VAL A 257 -7.70 14.11 -6.59
C VAL A 257 -7.33 14.45 -8.01
N GLY A 258 -7.85 13.65 -8.94
CA GLY A 258 -7.55 13.71 -10.37
C GLY A 258 -7.33 12.36 -11.04
N HIS A 259 -7.21 11.27 -10.28
CA HIS A 259 -6.98 9.94 -10.87
C HIS A 259 -7.97 8.89 -10.36
N SER A 260 -9.23 8.99 -10.78
CA SER A 260 -9.90 7.80 -11.30
C SER A 260 -9.00 7.18 -12.39
N LEU A 261 -9.18 5.92 -12.77
CA LEU A 261 -8.53 5.38 -13.97
C LEU A 261 -9.10 6.09 -15.21
N ASP A 262 -8.78 7.37 -15.38
CA ASP A 262 -9.33 8.21 -16.43
C ASP A 262 -8.37 8.18 -17.61
N HIS A 263 -8.29 7.07 -18.36
CA HIS A 263 -7.44 6.92 -19.55
C HIS A 263 -5.91 7.15 -19.39
N THR A 264 -5.44 7.77 -18.30
CA THR A 264 -4.10 8.37 -18.16
C THR A 264 -3.08 7.39 -17.67
N ASP A 265 -3.43 6.29 -17.00
CA ASP A 265 -2.43 5.35 -16.46
C ASP A 265 -2.00 4.28 -17.49
N SER A 266 -2.66 4.27 -18.66
CA SER A 266 -2.41 3.37 -19.79
C SER A 266 -0.99 3.38 -20.30
N HIS A 267 -0.41 4.57 -20.40
CA HIS A 267 0.92 4.77 -20.93
C HIS A 267 2.00 4.04 -20.13
N TYR A 268 1.82 3.83 -18.82
CA TYR A 268 2.77 3.06 -18.01
C TYR A 268 2.86 1.60 -18.48
N TYR A 269 1.72 1.02 -18.85
CA TYR A 269 1.62 -0.38 -19.23
C TYR A 269 1.91 -0.62 -20.71
N ALA A 270 1.86 0.43 -21.55
CA ALA A 270 2.02 0.34 -23.01
C ALA A 270 3.30 -0.41 -23.46
N ASN A 271 4.40 -0.30 -22.71
CA ASN A 271 5.69 -0.92 -23.04
C ASN A 271 6.05 -2.12 -22.14
N VAL A 272 5.11 -2.62 -21.34
CA VAL A 272 5.35 -3.77 -20.45
C VAL A 272 5.29 -5.05 -21.28
N SER A 273 6.36 -5.87 -21.22
CA SER A 273 6.38 -7.14 -21.94
C SER A 273 5.19 -8.04 -21.53
N PRO A 274 4.56 -8.77 -22.47
CA PRO A 274 3.42 -9.64 -22.16
C PRO A 274 3.70 -10.64 -21.03
N LYS A 275 4.90 -11.23 -21.00
CA LYS A 275 5.33 -12.17 -19.95
C LYS A 275 5.34 -11.54 -18.56
N LEU A 276 5.79 -10.29 -18.46
CA LEU A 276 5.79 -9.56 -17.18
C LEU A 276 4.36 -9.22 -16.77
N MET A 277 3.53 -8.76 -17.72
CA MET A 277 2.13 -8.43 -17.45
C MET A 277 1.34 -9.66 -16.98
N GLN A 278 1.54 -10.82 -17.59
CA GLN A 278 0.90 -12.07 -17.16
C GLN A 278 1.26 -12.42 -15.70
N ARG A 279 2.53 -12.22 -15.29
CA ARG A 279 2.94 -12.46 -13.89
C ARG A 279 2.25 -11.48 -12.93
N ILE A 280 2.11 -10.21 -13.31
CA ILE A 280 1.39 -9.20 -12.53
C ILE A 280 -0.09 -9.58 -12.41
N LEU A 281 -0.77 -9.89 -13.51
CA LEU A 281 -2.17 -10.31 -13.50
C LEU A 281 -2.38 -11.57 -12.66
N HIS A 282 -1.43 -12.51 -12.70
CA HIS A 282 -1.47 -13.71 -11.87
C HIS A 282 -1.37 -13.40 -10.37
N ILE A 283 -0.49 -12.47 -9.96
CA ILE A 283 -0.35 -12.04 -8.56
C ILE A 283 -1.67 -11.45 -8.05
N TYR A 284 -2.29 -10.55 -8.80
CA TYR A 284 -3.50 -9.83 -8.36
C TYR A 284 -4.83 -10.51 -8.73
N ARG A 285 -4.81 -11.73 -9.29
CA ARG A 285 -6.02 -12.39 -9.82
C ARG A 285 -7.19 -12.48 -8.83
N HIS A 286 -6.89 -12.70 -7.56
CA HIS A 286 -7.92 -12.80 -6.51
C HIS A 286 -8.48 -11.42 -6.16
N ASP A 287 -7.66 -10.38 -6.13
CA ASP A 287 -8.13 -9.00 -5.91
C ASP A 287 -9.08 -8.56 -7.04
N PHE A 288 -8.75 -8.89 -8.29
CA PHE A 288 -9.64 -8.63 -9.42
C PHE A 288 -10.99 -9.34 -9.25
N ALA A 289 -10.97 -10.64 -8.97
CA ALA A 289 -12.17 -11.44 -8.80
C ALA A 289 -13.01 -10.98 -7.60
N LEU A 290 -12.37 -10.71 -6.45
CA LEU A 290 -13.03 -10.37 -5.20
C LEU A 290 -13.76 -9.02 -5.27
N PHE A 291 -13.19 -8.05 -5.98
CA PHE A 291 -13.76 -6.70 -6.06
C PHE A 291 -14.48 -6.40 -7.39
N GLY A 292 -14.62 -7.41 -8.25
CA GLY A 292 -15.31 -7.30 -9.53
C GLY A 292 -14.61 -6.33 -10.49
N TYR A 293 -13.28 -6.25 -10.43
CA TYR A 293 -12.50 -5.49 -11.42
C TYR A 293 -12.27 -6.37 -12.66
N LYS A 294 -12.43 -5.76 -13.84
CA LYS A 294 -12.06 -6.44 -15.09
C LYS A 294 -10.55 -6.55 -15.21
N HIS A 295 -10.09 -7.63 -15.81
CA HIS A 295 -8.68 -7.77 -16.21
C HIS A 295 -8.34 -6.87 -17.41
N ASP A 296 -9.37 -6.37 -18.10
CA ASP A 296 -9.29 -5.60 -19.32
C ASP A 296 -8.79 -4.19 -19.03
N VAL A 297 -7.48 -4.05 -18.87
CA VAL A 297 -6.82 -2.77 -19.08
C VAL A 297 -5.48 -3.02 -19.78
N TYR A 298 -5.45 -2.60 -21.06
CA TYR A 298 -4.29 -2.44 -21.96
C TYR A 298 -3.90 -3.64 -22.82
#